data_AF-A0A938JNU8-F1
#
_entry.id   AF-A0A938JNU8-F1
#
_cell.length_a   1.000
_cell.length_b   1.000
_cell.length_c   1.000
_cell.angle_alpha   90.00
_cell.angle_beta   90.00
_cell.angle_gamma   90.00
#
_symmetry.space_group_name_H-M   'P 1'
#
loop_
_entity.id
_entity.type
_entity.pdbx_description
1 polymer ?
#
loop_
_entity_poly.entity_id
_entity_poly.type
_entity_poly.pdbx_seq_one_letter_code
_entity_poly.pdbx_strand_id
1 'polypeptide(L)'
;MSTLMPSHEDSHMNAVRAIGRWMDVSKQTDTLSGSAAVFVEDIRNERNIVVWSRVNVEQILPYRLETPRLLLVVRAGALFLPILLTWLALSQVIEPFAEFIQNQQPSANFLWFWQANPGGSFSGLWELGHVALTDAAVLAFLTVLAMRIEWWQTSRAERAEHAYSEMLSAVEMYFVSVREK
;
A
#
# COMPACT_ATOMS: atom_id res chain seq x y z
N MET A 1 22.68 -37.50 19.96
CA MET A 1 21.98 -36.24 20.27
C MET A 1 20.67 -36.28 19.51
N SER A 2 19.66 -36.91 20.12
CA SER A 2 18.35 -37.14 19.48
C SER A 2 17.59 -35.81 19.54
N THR A 3 17.45 -35.17 18.38
CA THR A 3 16.56 -34.02 18.23
C THR A 3 15.15 -34.53 18.50
N LEU A 4 14.65 -34.32 19.72
CA LEU A 4 13.30 -34.68 20.11
C LEU A 4 12.34 -33.98 19.14
N MET A 5 11.76 -34.75 18.22
CA MET A 5 10.59 -34.26 17.51
C MET A 5 9.54 -33.87 18.56
N PRO A 6 8.92 -32.68 18.45
CA PRO A 6 7.81 -32.30 19.30
C PRO A 6 6.73 -33.36 19.23
N SER A 7 6.01 -33.58 20.33
CA SER A 7 4.94 -34.58 20.35
C SER A 7 3.87 -34.25 19.31
N HIS A 8 3.08 -35.23 18.89
CA HIS A 8 1.99 -35.02 17.92
C HIS A 8 1.03 -33.90 18.38
N GLU A 9 0.72 -33.86 19.67
CA GLU A 9 -0.16 -32.85 20.27
C GLU A 9 0.49 -31.45 20.25
N ASP A 10 1.79 -31.35 20.54
CA ASP A 10 2.54 -30.10 20.42
C ASP A 10 2.60 -29.61 18.96
N SER A 11 2.79 -30.53 18.02
CA SER A 11 2.85 -30.24 16.58
C SER A 11 1.51 -29.74 16.05
N HIS A 12 0.41 -30.35 16.48
CA HIS A 12 -0.95 -29.91 16.18
C HIS A 12 -1.22 -28.49 16.69
N MET A 13 -0.97 -28.24 17.98
CA MET A 13 -1.20 -26.92 18.59
C MET A 13 -0.34 -25.83 17.93
N ASN A 14 0.90 -26.15 17.56
CA ASN A 14 1.78 -25.22 16.85
C ASN A 14 1.27 -24.90 15.44
N ALA A 15 0.77 -25.89 14.70
CA ALA A 15 0.16 -25.67 13.39
C ALA A 15 -1.08 -24.79 13.47
N VAL A 16 -2.01 -25.06 14.41
CA VAL A 16 -3.22 -24.24 14.62
C VAL A 16 -2.86 -22.79 14.97
N ARG A 17 -1.87 -22.60 15.86
CA ARG A 17 -1.41 -21.26 16.26
C ARG A 17 -0.77 -20.50 15.10
N ALA A 18 0.06 -21.17 14.31
CA ALA A 18 0.74 -20.56 13.17
C ALA A 18 -0.25 -20.16 12.06
N ILE A 19 -1.25 -21.00 11.77
CA ILE A 19 -2.36 -20.68 10.85
C ILE A 19 -3.15 -19.46 11.37
N GLY A 20 -3.50 -19.44 12.66
CA GLY A 20 -4.19 -18.28 13.27
C GLY A 20 -3.41 -16.98 13.09
N ARG A 21 -2.11 -17.00 13.43
CA ARG A 21 -1.22 -15.84 13.27
C ARG A 21 -1.12 -15.39 11.80
N TRP A 22 -1.00 -16.33 10.86
CA TRP A 22 -0.95 -16.01 9.44
C TRP A 22 -2.25 -15.36 8.96
N MET A 23 -3.42 -15.87 9.37
CA MET A 23 -4.72 -15.28 9.01
C MET A 23 -4.87 -13.86 9.57
N ASP A 24 -4.44 -13.61 10.81
CA ASP A 24 -4.48 -12.28 11.42
C ASP A 24 -3.54 -11.28 10.71
N VAL A 25 -2.32 -11.70 10.37
CA VAL A 25 -1.32 -10.85 9.71
C VAL A 25 -1.70 -10.55 8.26
N SER A 26 -2.18 -11.56 7.53
CA SER A 26 -2.61 -11.45 6.14
C SER A 26 -3.97 -10.77 6.00
N LYS A 27 -4.74 -10.64 7.10
CA LYS A 27 -6.12 -10.16 7.13
C LYS A 27 -7.08 -10.97 6.23
N GLN A 28 -6.76 -12.23 5.97
CA GLN A 28 -7.57 -13.12 5.13
C GLN A 28 -8.70 -13.84 5.90
N THR A 29 -9.10 -13.32 7.06
CA THR A 29 -10.09 -13.97 7.94
C THR A 29 -11.46 -14.14 7.27
N ASP A 30 -11.87 -13.20 6.42
CA ASP A 30 -13.19 -13.21 5.75
C ASP A 30 -13.13 -13.65 4.27
N THR A 31 -11.93 -13.85 3.71
CA THR A 31 -11.74 -14.15 2.28
C THR A 31 -11.33 -15.60 2.00
N LEU A 32 -11.10 -16.40 3.05
CA LEU A 32 -10.93 -17.85 2.95
C LEU A 32 -12.23 -18.48 2.44
N SER A 33 -12.22 -18.95 1.19
CA SER A 33 -13.37 -19.55 0.54
C SER A 33 -13.02 -20.93 -0.02
N GLY A 34 -14.01 -21.82 -0.08
CA GLY A 34 -13.85 -23.16 -0.63
C GLY A 34 -12.95 -24.08 0.21
N SER A 35 -11.99 -24.74 -0.44
CA SER A 35 -11.10 -25.74 0.17
C SER A 35 -10.23 -25.20 1.30
N ALA A 36 -9.86 -23.91 1.24
CA ALA A 36 -9.03 -23.27 2.25
C ALA A 36 -9.73 -23.14 3.62
N ALA A 37 -11.02 -22.77 3.62
CA ALA A 37 -11.81 -22.67 4.85
C ALA A 37 -12.04 -24.05 5.47
N VAL A 38 -12.36 -25.05 4.64
CA VAL A 38 -12.55 -26.45 5.10
C VAL A 38 -11.24 -27.00 5.66
N PHE A 39 -10.10 -26.74 5.02
CA PHE A 39 -8.78 -27.14 5.49
C PHE A 39 -8.44 -26.59 6.88
N VAL A 40 -8.64 -25.28 7.09
CA VAL A 40 -8.37 -24.64 8.38
C VAL A 40 -9.25 -25.22 9.48
N GLU A 41 -10.53 -25.45 9.18
CA GLU A 41 -11.48 -26.04 10.13
C GLU A 41 -11.15 -27.51 10.44
N ASP A 42 -10.74 -28.28 9.43
CA ASP A 42 -10.33 -29.68 9.59
C ASP A 42 -9.04 -29.79 10.40
N ILE A 43 -8.06 -28.90 10.19
CA ILE A 43 -6.87 -28.85 11.05
C ILE A 43 -7.25 -28.46 12.48
N ARG A 44 -8.17 -27.52 12.71
CA ARG A 44 -8.58 -27.13 14.07
C ARG A 44 -9.31 -28.22 14.86
N ASN A 45 -10.01 -29.11 14.17
CA ASN A 45 -10.82 -30.17 14.79
C ASN A 45 -10.22 -31.57 14.63
N GLU A 46 -8.98 -31.67 14.16
CA GLU A 46 -8.30 -32.95 13.86
C GLU A 46 -9.05 -33.88 12.88
N ARG A 47 -9.75 -33.31 11.89
CA ARG A 47 -10.52 -34.07 10.90
C ARG A 47 -9.77 -34.21 9.58
N ASN A 48 -9.94 -35.35 8.90
CA ASN A 48 -9.43 -35.62 7.54
C ASN A 48 -7.93 -35.35 7.32
N ILE A 49 -7.12 -35.33 8.37
CA ILE A 49 -5.73 -34.82 8.32
C ILE A 49 -4.86 -35.69 7.42
N VAL A 50 -5.11 -37.01 7.40
CA VAL A 50 -4.41 -37.96 6.52
C VAL A 50 -4.68 -37.68 5.03
N VAL A 51 -5.84 -37.11 4.70
CA VAL A 51 -6.16 -36.70 3.33
C VAL A 51 -5.42 -35.40 3.01
N TRP A 52 -5.47 -34.43 3.92
CA TRP A 52 -4.79 -33.15 3.77
C TRP A 52 -3.26 -33.26 3.73
N SER A 53 -2.67 -34.22 4.44
CA SER A 53 -1.22 -34.45 4.44
C SER A 53 -0.66 -34.92 3.08
N ARG A 54 -1.52 -35.29 2.14
CA ARG A 54 -1.16 -35.71 0.79
C ARG A 54 -1.28 -34.59 -0.24
N VAL A 55 -1.86 -33.45 0.15
CA VAL A 55 -2.08 -32.31 -0.74
C VAL A 55 -1.06 -31.22 -0.42
N ASN A 56 -0.57 -30.53 -1.45
CA ASN A 56 0.34 -29.41 -1.27
C ASN A 56 -0.39 -28.24 -0.60
N VAL A 57 0.07 -27.86 0.59
CA VAL A 57 -0.53 -26.78 1.41
C VAL A 57 -0.50 -25.45 0.67
N GLU A 58 0.56 -25.19 -0.10
CA GLU A 58 0.69 -23.96 -0.89
C GLU A 58 -0.40 -23.79 -1.96
N GLN A 59 -0.94 -24.91 -2.46
CA GLN A 59 -2.02 -24.89 -3.43
C GLN A 59 -3.38 -24.58 -2.76
N ILE A 60 -3.52 -24.95 -1.49
CA ILE A 60 -4.74 -24.73 -0.70
C ILE A 60 -4.77 -23.30 -0.14
N LEU A 61 -3.63 -22.81 0.36
CA LEU A 61 -3.47 -21.49 0.96
C LEU A 61 -2.54 -20.63 0.10
N PRO A 62 -3.00 -20.10 -1.05
CA PRO A 62 -2.16 -19.27 -1.89
C PRO A 62 -1.86 -17.94 -1.20
N TYR A 63 -0.60 -17.52 -1.26
CA TYR A 63 -0.19 -16.20 -0.80
C TYR A 63 -0.89 -15.11 -1.62
N ARG A 64 -1.66 -14.23 -0.95
CA ARG A 64 -2.24 -13.02 -1.55
C ARG A 64 -2.02 -11.83 -0.62
N LEU A 65 -1.30 -10.81 -1.10
CA LEU A 65 -1.40 -9.49 -0.51
C LEU A 65 -2.55 -8.74 -1.19
N GLU A 66 -3.56 -8.35 -0.44
CA GLU A 66 -4.50 -7.34 -0.91
C GLU A 66 -3.82 -5.98 -0.88
N THR A 67 -3.39 -5.50 -2.06
CA THR A 67 -3.04 -4.09 -2.21
C THR A 67 -4.34 -3.27 -2.30
N PRO A 68 -4.55 -2.28 -1.41
CA PRO A 68 -5.78 -1.49 -1.44
C PRO A 68 -5.82 -0.65 -2.73
N ARG A 69 -6.72 -0.99 -3.66
CA ARG A 69 -6.89 -0.29 -4.97
C ARG A 69 -7.05 1.22 -4.83
N LEU A 70 -7.68 1.69 -3.76
CA LEU A 70 -7.91 3.12 -3.51
C LEU A 70 -6.60 3.92 -3.42
N LEU A 71 -5.56 3.35 -2.81
CA LEU A 71 -4.26 4.02 -2.64
C LEU A 71 -3.54 4.25 -3.97
N LEU A 72 -3.70 3.34 -4.92
CA LEU A 72 -3.14 3.48 -6.28
C LEU A 72 -3.83 4.59 -7.06
N VAL A 73 -5.17 4.69 -6.94
CA VAL A 73 -5.95 5.73 -7.62
C VAL A 73 -5.64 7.11 -7.05
N VAL A 74 -5.59 7.24 -5.72
CA VAL A 74 -5.23 8.51 -5.07
C VAL A 74 -3.81 8.92 -5.43
N ARG A 75 -2.85 8.00 -5.46
CA ARG A 75 -1.48 8.29 -5.91
C ARG A 75 -1.46 8.82 -7.34
N ALA A 76 -2.17 8.17 -8.27
CA ALA A 76 -2.21 8.59 -9.66
C ALA A 76 -2.88 9.96 -9.85
N GLY A 77 -4.02 10.19 -9.19
CA GLY A 77 -4.71 11.48 -9.23
C GLY A 77 -3.90 12.61 -8.59
N ALA A 78 -3.19 12.31 -7.50
CA ALA A 78 -2.50 13.33 -6.73
C ALA A 78 -1.31 13.96 -7.49
N LEU A 79 -0.68 13.21 -8.39
CA LEU A 79 0.42 13.69 -9.23
C LEU A 79 0.02 14.85 -10.16
N PHE A 80 -1.28 15.03 -10.42
CA PHE A 80 -1.79 16.13 -11.25
C PHE A 80 -2.04 17.42 -10.47
N LEU A 81 -2.04 17.41 -9.13
CA LEU A 81 -2.31 18.60 -8.32
C LEU A 81 -1.42 19.81 -8.68
N PRO A 82 -0.09 19.68 -8.81
CA PRO A 82 0.78 20.81 -9.14
C PRO A 82 0.44 21.44 -10.51
N ILE A 83 0.13 20.59 -11.49
CA ILE A 83 -0.25 21.06 -12.83
C ILE A 83 -1.59 21.81 -12.78
N LEU A 84 -2.55 21.31 -12.01
CA LEU A 84 -3.83 22.00 -11.83
C LEU A 84 -3.67 23.33 -11.09
N LEU A 85 -2.78 23.38 -10.10
CA LEU A 85 -2.50 24.60 -9.33
C LEU A 85 -1.83 25.68 -10.18
N THR A 86 -0.81 25.32 -10.96
CA THR A 86 -0.19 26.25 -11.92
C THR A 86 -1.19 26.76 -12.95
N TRP A 87 -2.07 25.90 -13.46
CA TRP A 87 -3.08 26.31 -14.44
C TRP A 87 -4.12 27.26 -13.84
N LEU A 88 -4.53 26.99 -12.60
CA LEU A 88 -5.38 27.90 -11.85
C LEU A 88 -4.69 29.26 -11.63
N ALA A 89 -3.41 29.26 -11.23
CA ALA A 89 -2.66 30.51 -11.06
C ALA A 89 -2.55 31.30 -12.36
N LEU A 90 -2.25 30.64 -13.47
CA LEU A 90 -2.20 31.27 -14.79
C LEU A 90 -3.54 31.91 -15.17
N SER A 91 -4.66 31.24 -14.91
CA SER A 91 -5.99 31.81 -15.18
C SER A 91 -6.24 33.14 -14.45
N GLN A 92 -5.69 33.30 -13.24
CA GLN A 92 -5.84 34.51 -12.43
C GLN A 92 -4.90 35.64 -12.87
N VAL A 93 -3.76 35.31 -13.50
CA VAL A 93 -2.73 36.29 -13.88
C VAL A 93 -2.87 36.75 -15.34
N ILE A 94 -3.45 35.93 -16.21
CA ILE A 94 -3.63 36.25 -17.63
C ILE A 94 -4.58 37.44 -17.83
N GLU A 95 -5.70 37.50 -17.11
CA GLU A 95 -6.67 38.60 -17.23
C GLU A 95 -6.05 39.97 -16.89
N PRO A 96 -5.42 40.17 -15.71
CA PRO A 96 -4.74 41.42 -15.39
C PRO A 96 -3.56 41.74 -16.33
N PHE A 97 -2.86 40.72 -16.83
CA PHE A 97 -1.76 40.92 -17.77
C PHE A 97 -2.24 41.47 -19.12
N ALA A 98 -3.37 40.98 -19.62
CA ALA A 98 -3.97 41.48 -20.85
C ALA A 98 -4.33 42.97 -20.73
N GLU A 99 -4.88 43.38 -19.58
CA GLU A 99 -5.18 44.78 -19.28
C GLU A 99 -3.90 45.64 -19.17
N PHE A 100 -2.86 45.12 -18.52
CA PHE A 100 -1.58 45.81 -18.37
C PHE A 100 -0.87 46.08 -19.71
N ILE A 101 -0.88 45.10 -20.62
CA ILE A 101 -0.31 45.27 -21.96
C ILE A 101 -1.11 46.28 -22.79
N GLN A 102 -2.43 46.27 -22.67
CA GLN A 102 -3.28 47.21 -23.40
C GLN A 102 -3.11 48.66 -22.93
N ASN A 103 -2.95 48.87 -21.62
CA ASN A 103 -3.02 50.20 -21.02
C ASN A 103 -1.66 50.83 -20.68
N GLN A 104 -0.61 50.04 -20.42
CA GLN A 104 0.65 50.56 -19.87
C GLN A 104 1.88 50.22 -20.72
N GLN A 105 2.07 48.94 -21.06
CA GLN A 105 3.30 48.46 -21.70
C GLN A 105 2.99 47.35 -22.72
N PRO A 106 2.78 47.68 -24.02
CA PRO A 106 2.39 46.72 -25.05
C PRO A 106 3.38 45.57 -25.31
N SER A 107 4.63 45.71 -24.85
CA SER A 107 5.71 44.73 -25.03
C SER A 107 6.26 44.20 -23.70
N ALA A 108 5.48 44.24 -22.62
CA ALA A 108 5.92 43.75 -21.32
C ALA A 108 6.09 42.22 -21.30
N ASN A 109 7.11 41.75 -20.59
CA ASN A 109 7.33 40.32 -20.36
C ASN A 109 6.35 39.78 -19.30
N PHE A 110 5.63 38.72 -19.65
CA PHE A 110 4.68 38.03 -18.77
C PHE A 110 5.31 37.55 -17.46
N LEU A 111 6.51 36.96 -17.50
CA LEU A 111 7.15 36.43 -16.29
C LEU A 111 7.54 37.55 -15.33
N TRP A 112 7.99 38.68 -15.87
CA TRP A 112 8.28 39.86 -15.06
C TRP A 112 7.00 40.42 -14.44
N PHE A 113 5.90 40.53 -15.21
CA PHE A 113 4.60 40.98 -14.69
C PHE A 113 4.10 40.06 -13.56
N TRP A 114 4.19 38.74 -13.76
CA TRP A 114 3.76 37.74 -12.78
C TRP A 114 4.62 37.77 -11.51
N GLN A 115 5.92 38.03 -11.63
CA GLN A 115 6.81 38.14 -10.47
C GLN A 115 6.68 39.48 -9.75
N ALA A 116 6.57 40.58 -10.48
CA ALA A 116 6.60 41.94 -9.92
C ALA A 116 5.23 42.41 -9.40
N ASN A 117 4.13 41.78 -9.85
CA ASN A 117 2.75 42.13 -9.51
C ASN A 117 2.51 43.66 -9.46
N PRO A 118 2.75 44.36 -10.57
CA PRO A 118 2.76 45.82 -10.55
C PRO A 118 1.39 46.35 -10.10
N GLY A 119 1.40 47.23 -9.10
CA GLY A 119 0.20 47.84 -8.56
C GLY A 119 -0.75 46.89 -7.80
N GLY A 120 -0.32 45.65 -7.51
CA GLY A 120 -1.19 44.66 -6.85
C GLY A 120 -2.36 44.22 -7.73
N SER A 121 -2.10 44.08 -9.04
CA SER A 121 -3.10 43.73 -10.06
C SER A 121 -3.77 42.37 -9.82
N PHE A 122 -3.14 41.48 -9.06
CA PHE A 122 -3.70 40.22 -8.59
C PHE A 122 -3.28 39.92 -7.15
N SER A 123 -3.96 38.96 -6.51
CA SER A 123 -3.64 38.53 -5.15
C SER A 123 -2.22 37.97 -5.04
N GLY A 124 -1.49 38.35 -3.99
CA GLY A 124 -0.12 37.86 -3.73
C GLY A 124 0.01 36.33 -3.61
N LEU A 125 -1.11 35.64 -3.35
CA LEU A 125 -1.19 34.16 -3.36
C LEU A 125 -0.87 33.57 -4.73
N TRP A 126 -1.15 34.30 -5.80
CA TRP A 126 -0.92 33.86 -7.17
C TRP A 126 0.41 34.34 -7.73
N GLU A 127 1.25 35.01 -6.94
CA GLU A 127 2.59 35.39 -7.39
C GLU A 127 3.42 34.16 -7.76
N LEU A 128 4.27 34.33 -8.77
CA LEU A 128 5.10 33.24 -9.31
C LEU A 128 5.86 32.50 -8.20
N GLY A 129 6.43 33.24 -7.24
CA GLY A 129 7.17 32.67 -6.11
C GLY A 129 6.30 31.82 -5.17
N HIS A 130 5.10 32.29 -4.85
CA HIS A 130 4.16 31.56 -3.97
C HIS A 130 3.61 30.30 -4.65
N VAL A 131 3.26 30.40 -5.93
CA VAL A 131 2.79 29.27 -6.74
C VAL A 131 3.89 28.21 -6.85
N ALA A 132 5.11 28.61 -7.24
CA ALA A 132 6.24 27.69 -7.36
C ALA A 132 6.61 27.02 -6.02
N LEU A 133 6.57 27.77 -4.91
CA LEU A 133 6.79 27.21 -3.58
C LEU A 133 5.69 26.19 -3.21
N THR A 134 4.43 26.51 -3.52
CA THR A 134 3.29 25.63 -3.22
C THR A 134 3.39 24.35 -4.04
N ASP A 135 3.73 24.42 -5.32
CA ASP A 135 3.95 23.23 -6.15
C ASP A 135 5.10 22.37 -5.65
N ALA A 136 6.22 22.99 -5.29
CA ALA A 136 7.36 22.30 -4.71
C ALA A 136 7.00 21.61 -3.39
N ALA A 137 6.22 22.29 -2.54
CA ALA A 137 5.74 21.74 -1.27
C ALA A 137 4.77 20.56 -1.49
N VAL A 138 3.85 20.67 -2.46
CA VAL A 138 2.93 19.58 -2.83
C VAL A 138 3.71 18.39 -3.35
N LEU A 139 4.65 18.58 -4.28
CA LEU A 139 5.50 17.51 -4.80
C LEU A 139 6.32 16.82 -3.72
N ALA A 140 6.95 17.60 -2.83
CA ALA A 140 7.70 17.07 -1.70
C ALA A 140 6.79 16.25 -0.77
N PHE A 141 5.61 16.77 -0.44
CA PHE A 141 4.62 16.09 0.38
C PHE A 141 4.16 14.77 -0.25
N LEU A 142 3.81 14.77 -1.54
CA LEU A 142 3.38 13.58 -2.26
C LEU A 142 4.49 12.53 -2.35
N THR A 143 5.74 12.96 -2.52
CA THR A 143 6.89 12.06 -2.52
C THR A 143 7.07 11.38 -1.17
N VAL A 144 7.05 12.14 -0.08
CA VAL A 144 7.13 11.59 1.29
C VAL A 144 5.95 10.66 1.57
N LEU A 145 4.75 11.03 1.15
CA LEU A 145 3.56 10.20 1.33
C LEU A 145 3.68 8.89 0.54
N ALA A 146 4.16 8.93 -0.71
CA ALA A 146 4.40 7.74 -1.52
C ALA A 146 5.43 6.81 -0.88
N MET A 147 6.57 7.35 -0.42
CA MET A 147 7.58 6.58 0.32
C MET A 147 6.99 5.96 1.59
N ARG A 148 6.17 6.71 2.34
CA ARG A 148 5.50 6.20 3.55
C ARG A 148 4.58 5.03 3.23
N ILE A 149 3.77 5.15 2.17
CA ILE A 149 2.85 4.10 1.73
C ILE A 149 3.62 2.85 1.32
N GLU A 150 4.66 3.01 0.50
CA GLU A 150 5.50 1.91 0.03
C GLU A 150 6.17 1.18 1.20
N TRP A 151 6.78 1.93 2.13
CA TRP A 151 7.38 1.36 3.33
C TRP A 151 6.37 0.60 4.20
N TRP A 152 5.14 1.08 4.32
CA TRP A 152 4.07 0.36 5.00
C TRP A 152 3.65 -0.92 4.26
N GLN A 153 3.65 -0.91 2.93
CA GLN A 153 3.33 -2.09 2.14
C GLN A 153 4.44 -3.13 2.21
N THR A 154 5.71 -2.74 2.08
CA THR A 154 6.86 -3.67 2.19
C THR A 154 6.94 -4.28 3.59
N SER A 155 6.80 -3.47 4.63
CA SER A 155 6.80 -3.96 6.02
C SER A 155 5.66 -4.94 6.30
N ARG A 156 4.51 -4.79 5.62
CA ARG A 156 3.40 -5.75 5.72
C ARG A 156 3.66 -7.00 4.90
N ALA A 157 4.26 -6.86 3.72
CA ALA A 157 4.64 -7.97 2.86
C ALA A 157 5.64 -8.89 3.56
N GLU A 158 6.72 -8.32 4.11
CA GLU A 158 7.75 -9.08 4.85
C GLU A 158 7.12 -9.82 6.04
N ARG A 159 6.25 -9.16 6.83
CA ARG A 159 5.55 -9.82 7.94
C ARG A 159 4.62 -10.94 7.47
N ALA A 160 3.93 -10.75 6.35
CA ALA A 160 3.03 -11.75 5.79
C ALA A 160 3.82 -12.95 5.24
N GLU A 161 4.96 -12.73 4.59
CA GLU A 161 5.87 -13.78 4.11
C GLU A 161 6.46 -14.59 5.28
N HIS A 162 6.96 -13.91 6.31
CA HIS A 162 7.47 -14.59 7.50
C HIS A 162 6.38 -15.44 8.17
N ALA A 163 5.19 -14.87 8.39
CA ALA A 163 4.07 -15.61 8.97
C ALA A 163 3.63 -16.80 8.09
N TYR A 164 3.68 -16.65 6.76
CA TYR A 164 3.37 -17.72 5.81
C TYR A 164 4.40 -18.86 5.87
N SER A 165 5.70 -18.54 5.90
CA SER A 165 6.76 -19.55 6.04
C SER A 165 6.69 -20.29 7.37
N GLU A 166 6.39 -19.59 8.46
CA GLU A 166 6.23 -20.18 9.79
C GLU A 166 5.04 -21.15 9.79
N MET A 167 3.90 -20.72 9.22
CA MET A 167 2.73 -21.56 9.05
C MET A 167 3.02 -22.81 8.23
N LEU A 168 3.67 -22.68 7.08
CA LEU A 168 3.98 -23.81 6.21
C LEU A 168 4.84 -24.85 6.95
N SER A 169 5.90 -24.40 7.63
CA SER A 169 6.78 -25.28 8.38
C SER A 169 6.07 -26.00 9.54
N ALA A 170 5.20 -25.30 10.27
CA ALA A 170 4.44 -25.87 11.38
C ALA A 170 3.41 -26.92 10.90
N VAL A 171 2.74 -26.63 9.79
CA VAL A 171 1.77 -27.55 9.17
C VAL A 171 2.47 -28.79 8.60
N GLU A 172 3.60 -28.61 7.92
CA GLU A 172 4.40 -29.73 7.42
C GLU A 172 4.90 -30.63 8.55
N MET A 173 5.40 -30.04 9.63
CA MET A 173 5.84 -30.78 10.82
C MET A 173 4.69 -31.58 11.44
N TYR A 174 3.50 -30.99 11.50
CA TYR A 174 2.30 -31.70 11.92
C TYR A 174 1.96 -32.87 10.99
N PHE A 175 1.97 -32.67 9.68
CA PHE A 175 1.72 -33.73 8.70
C PHE A 175 2.77 -34.85 8.73
N VAL A 176 4.02 -34.55 9.06
CA VAL A 176 5.02 -35.59 9.30
C VAL A 176 4.66 -36.39 10.54
N SER A 177 4.30 -35.73 11.65
CA SER A 177 3.90 -36.41 12.89
C SER A 177 2.67 -37.32 12.73
N VAL A 178 1.75 -36.98 11.81
CA VAL A 178 0.57 -37.78 11.49
C VAL A 178 0.92 -38.98 10.61
N ARG A 179 1.93 -38.86 9.74
CA ARG A 179 2.39 -39.94 8.84
C ARG A 179 3.25 -40.98 9.55
N GLU A 180 3.91 -40.61 10.64
CA GLU A 180 4.74 -41.51 11.45
C GLU A 180 3.96 -42.28 12.52
N LYS A 181 2.67 -41.97 12.71
CA LYS A 181 1.71 -42.77 13.49
C LYS A 181 1.19 -43.96 12.68
#